data_AF-A0A1I7Y4L5-F1
#
_entry.id   AF-A0A1I7Y4L5-F1
#
_cell.length_a   1.000
_cell.length_b   1.000
_cell.length_c   1.000
_cell.angle_alpha   90.00
_cell.angle_beta   90.00
_cell.angle_gamma   90.00
#
_symmetry.space_group_name_H-M   'P 1'
#
loop_
_entity.id
_entity.type
_entity.pdbx_description
1 polymer ?
#
loop_
_entity_poly.entity_id
_entity_poly.type
_entity_poly.pdbx_seq_one_letter_code
_entity_poly.pdbx_strand_id
1 'polypeptide(L)'
;MLRAVRHGLKISAEVRQALHEKRGVVALESTVITHGLPQPTNIETAKSLENIVRENGAVPATIGLLNGEVHVGLTFSQIEQIADPSASAVKVSQRDIPFAMAKKLHGGTTVAATMFLANLAGIRVFATGGIGGVHRDAEDSFDISADLIELSRTPVAVVCAGVKSILDVGKTLEFMETHGVGVVVHGKSKSFPGFFVPETDFQAPYNSESLEEIAAIIKHGRSLNMSNGMVIACPIPQEHVAADPTLIENAIQKAVKEAKKQKIVAKEVTPYILQRVNDITKGRSMKSNIALLENNARIGAKLSVLLAGRSEPESESSPVRAKAQVPKRKVEKKPKVVCIGGTNLDFEAHTDYLKHKSNVGVVALPREHQSYIYYLNCTKNETKALLNK
;
A
#
# COMPACT_ATOMS: atom_id res chain seq x y z
N MET A 1 -15.26 9.50 -17.23
CA MET A 1 -15.51 8.62 -16.07
C MET A 1 -15.16 9.24 -14.71
N LEU A 2 -14.13 10.08 -14.56
CA LEU A 2 -13.68 10.67 -13.28
C LEU A 2 -14.68 11.60 -12.52
N ARG A 3 -15.75 12.09 -13.16
CA ARG A 3 -16.72 13.00 -12.52
C ARG A 3 -17.78 12.31 -11.66
N ALA A 4 -18.08 11.02 -11.91
CA ALA A 4 -19.19 10.33 -11.23
C ALA A 4 -18.83 9.86 -9.81
N VAL A 5 -17.56 9.53 -9.55
CA VAL A 5 -17.09 8.87 -8.30
C VAL A 5 -17.01 9.83 -7.09
N ARG A 6 -17.08 11.15 -7.30
CA ARG A 6 -16.97 12.13 -6.21
C ARG A 6 -18.22 12.24 -5.31
N HIS A 7 -19.34 11.62 -5.67
CA HIS A 7 -20.61 11.78 -4.94
C HIS A 7 -20.61 11.17 -3.53
N GLY A 8 -19.62 10.35 -3.15
CA GLY A 8 -19.54 9.71 -1.84
C GLY A 8 -18.45 10.22 -0.88
N LEU A 9 -17.60 11.17 -1.30
CA LEU A 9 -16.46 11.64 -0.48
C LEU A 9 -16.66 13.09 0.00
N LYS A 10 -16.68 13.29 1.32
CA LYS A 10 -16.60 14.61 1.96
C LYS A 10 -15.15 15.03 2.13
N ILE A 11 -14.62 15.70 1.11
CA ILE A 11 -13.28 16.29 1.16
C ILE A 11 -13.36 17.66 1.85
N SER A 12 -12.51 17.90 2.85
CA SER A 12 -12.46 19.18 3.57
C SER A 12 -12.11 20.35 2.65
N ALA A 13 -12.47 21.58 3.06
CA ALA A 13 -12.16 22.77 2.28
C ALA A 13 -10.64 22.96 2.11
N GLU A 14 -9.87 22.76 3.20
CA GLU A 14 -8.41 22.87 3.22
C GLU A 14 -7.75 21.88 2.22
N VAL A 15 -8.17 20.61 2.25
CA VAL A 15 -7.64 19.58 1.35
C VAL A 15 -8.04 19.86 -0.10
N ARG A 16 -9.30 20.23 -0.34
CA ARG A 16 -9.78 20.56 -1.68
C ARG A 16 -9.01 21.74 -2.29
N GLN A 17 -8.76 22.77 -1.49
CA GLN A 17 -7.98 23.93 -1.91
C GLN A 17 -6.52 23.54 -2.20
N ALA A 18 -5.88 22.77 -1.33
CA ALA A 18 -4.51 22.31 -1.53
C ALA A 18 -4.34 21.49 -2.82
N LEU A 19 -5.27 20.58 -3.09
CA LEU A 19 -5.28 19.79 -4.33
C LEU A 19 -5.49 20.67 -5.57
N HIS A 20 -6.36 21.68 -5.49
CA HIS A 20 -6.59 22.63 -6.58
C HIS A 20 -5.34 23.49 -6.87
N GLU A 21 -4.68 23.95 -5.82
CA GLU A 21 -3.45 24.76 -5.87
C GLU A 21 -2.18 23.91 -6.11
N LYS A 22 -2.33 22.59 -6.29
CA LYS A 22 -1.23 21.62 -6.45
C LYS A 22 -0.21 21.66 -5.31
N ARG A 23 -0.63 22.00 -4.09
CA ARG A 23 0.19 21.91 -2.87
C ARG A 23 0.31 20.47 -2.39
N GLY A 24 1.33 20.21 -1.58
CA GLY A 24 1.54 18.90 -0.96
C GLY A 24 0.39 18.54 -0.04
N VAL A 25 -0.13 17.33 -0.16
CA VAL A 25 -1.16 16.76 0.73
C VAL A 25 -0.71 15.38 1.18
N VAL A 26 -0.81 15.11 2.48
CA VAL A 26 -0.47 13.83 3.09
C VAL A 26 -1.72 13.22 3.71
N ALA A 27 -2.12 12.05 3.22
CA ALA A 27 -3.15 11.26 3.87
C ALA A 27 -2.63 10.71 5.21
N LEU A 28 -3.51 10.58 6.20
CA LEU A 28 -3.27 9.92 7.49
C LEU A 28 -4.43 8.96 7.77
N GLU A 29 -4.15 7.78 8.33
CA GLU A 29 -5.19 6.79 8.64
C GLU A 29 -5.85 7.05 10.00
N SER A 30 -7.07 6.56 10.18
CA SER A 30 -7.80 6.65 11.46
C SER A 30 -7.85 5.34 12.25
N THR A 31 -7.38 4.21 11.70
CA THR A 31 -7.24 2.97 12.50
C THR A 31 -6.25 3.15 13.65
N VAL A 32 -5.18 3.93 13.45
CA VAL A 32 -4.24 4.25 14.54
C VAL A 32 -4.92 4.98 15.71
N ILE A 33 -5.93 5.80 15.41
CA ILE A 33 -6.69 6.59 16.38
C ILE A 33 -7.70 5.71 17.12
N THR A 34 -8.39 4.84 16.40
CA THR A 34 -9.53 4.07 16.91
C THR A 34 -9.15 2.72 17.52
N HIS A 35 -8.11 2.07 17.00
CA HIS A 35 -7.71 0.70 17.39
C HIS A 35 -6.20 0.54 17.63
N GLY A 36 -5.38 1.55 17.33
CA GLY A 36 -3.91 1.45 17.36
C GLY A 36 -3.27 2.02 18.62
N LEU A 37 -3.87 3.03 19.24
CA LEU A 37 -3.36 3.71 20.43
C LEU A 37 -4.49 3.89 21.46
N PRO A 38 -4.20 3.84 22.77
CA PRO A 38 -5.19 4.11 23.81
C PRO A 38 -5.46 5.62 23.95
N GLN A 39 -6.59 5.96 24.53
CA GLN A 39 -6.93 7.34 24.91
C GLN A 39 -6.20 7.75 26.21
N PRO A 40 -5.71 9.00 26.35
CA PRO A 40 -5.79 10.15 25.42
C PRO A 40 -4.72 10.18 24.32
N THR A 41 -3.74 9.27 24.39
CA THR A 41 -2.57 9.25 23.50
C THR A 41 -2.93 9.17 22.01
N ASN A 42 -4.04 8.50 21.65
CA ASN A 42 -4.54 8.44 20.28
C ASN A 42 -4.90 9.82 19.69
N ILE A 43 -5.63 10.66 20.43
CA ILE A 43 -6.05 12.00 20.01
C ILE A 43 -4.85 12.95 19.98
N GLU A 44 -4.00 12.88 21.01
CA GLU A 44 -2.77 13.66 21.10
C GLU A 44 -1.83 13.36 19.93
N THR A 45 -1.65 12.08 19.61
CA THR A 45 -0.84 11.64 18.48
C THR A 45 -1.45 12.12 17.17
N ALA A 46 -2.76 11.94 16.95
CA ALA A 46 -3.43 12.42 15.73
C ALA A 46 -3.19 13.92 15.51
N LYS A 47 -3.33 14.73 16.56
CA LYS A 47 -3.04 16.16 16.53
C LYS A 47 -1.57 16.46 16.23
N SER A 48 -0.64 15.75 16.87
CA SER A 48 0.80 15.88 16.62
C SER A 48 1.14 15.60 15.16
N LEU A 49 0.62 14.51 14.59
CA LEU A 49 0.85 14.15 13.19
C LEU A 49 0.33 15.21 12.23
N GLU A 50 -0.87 15.73 12.45
CA GLU A 50 -1.38 16.81 11.61
C GLU A 50 -0.53 18.09 11.70
N ASN A 51 -0.06 18.45 12.90
CA ASN A 51 0.80 19.61 13.09
C ASN A 51 2.15 19.43 12.40
N ILE A 52 2.80 18.26 12.54
CA ILE A 52 4.06 17.95 11.87
C ILE A 52 3.92 18.08 10.35
N VAL A 53 2.82 17.60 9.77
CA VAL A 53 2.57 17.73 8.33
C VAL A 53 2.47 19.21 7.92
N ARG A 54 1.73 20.03 8.70
CA ARG A 54 1.59 21.48 8.46
C ARG A 54 2.92 22.22 8.58
N GLU A 55 3.69 21.96 9.63
CA GLU A 55 5.02 22.56 9.87
C GLU A 55 6.02 22.25 8.75
N ASN A 56 5.85 21.13 8.05
CA ASN A 56 6.68 20.73 6.91
C ASN A 56 6.09 21.14 5.55
N GLY A 57 5.13 22.08 5.54
CA GLY A 57 4.64 22.74 4.31
C GLY A 57 3.61 21.96 3.51
N ALA A 58 3.03 20.90 4.08
CA ALA A 58 1.97 20.10 3.46
C ALA A 58 0.65 20.23 4.22
N VAL A 59 -0.44 19.79 3.58
CA VAL A 59 -1.77 19.74 4.22
C VAL A 59 -2.07 18.31 4.68
N PRO A 60 -2.39 18.09 5.97
CA PRO A 60 -2.82 16.78 6.44
C PRO A 60 -4.25 16.48 5.99
N ALA A 61 -4.49 15.22 5.66
CA ALA A 61 -5.80 14.70 5.33
C ALA A 61 -6.03 13.41 6.12
N THR A 62 -6.42 13.54 7.39
CA THR A 62 -6.87 12.39 8.20
C THR A 62 -8.17 11.85 7.60
N ILE A 63 -8.17 10.57 7.23
CA ILE A 63 -9.30 9.91 6.53
C ILE A 63 -10.02 8.98 7.50
N GLY A 64 -11.35 9.00 7.49
CA GLY A 64 -12.19 8.13 8.32
C GLY A 64 -13.66 8.19 7.92
N LEU A 65 -14.50 7.37 8.57
CA LEU A 65 -15.95 7.37 8.37
C LEU A 65 -16.67 7.93 9.60
N LEU A 66 -17.64 8.82 9.36
CA LEU A 66 -18.55 9.32 10.37
C LEU A 66 -19.98 9.10 9.89
N ASN A 67 -20.80 8.37 10.66
CA ASN A 67 -22.19 8.07 10.30
C ASN A 67 -22.33 7.49 8.87
N GLY A 68 -21.37 6.68 8.43
CA GLY A 68 -21.29 6.11 7.08
C GLY A 68 -20.90 7.07 5.96
N GLU A 69 -20.54 8.32 6.27
CA GLU A 69 -19.98 9.25 5.30
C GLU A 69 -18.45 9.16 5.33
N VAL A 70 -17.82 9.09 4.15
CA VAL A 70 -16.36 9.11 4.05
C VAL A 70 -15.88 10.55 4.13
N HIS A 71 -14.98 10.83 5.07
CA HIS A 71 -14.33 12.13 5.24
C HIS A 71 -12.86 12.04 4.83
N VAL A 72 -12.40 13.03 4.05
CA VAL A 72 -10.98 13.22 3.70
C VAL A 72 -10.55 14.58 4.22
N GLY A 73 -9.79 14.58 5.32
CA GLY A 73 -9.50 15.75 6.13
C GLY A 73 -10.55 15.93 7.23
N LEU A 74 -10.52 15.08 8.25
CA LEU A 74 -11.32 15.24 9.47
C LEU A 74 -10.93 16.53 10.20
N THR A 75 -11.91 17.21 10.80
CA THR A 75 -11.63 18.28 11.77
C THR A 75 -11.15 17.69 13.09
N PHE A 76 -10.54 18.51 13.95
CA PHE A 76 -10.14 18.05 15.28
C PHE A 76 -11.32 17.51 16.09
N SER A 77 -12.48 18.18 16.07
CA SER A 77 -13.71 17.69 16.72
C SER A 77 -14.21 16.36 16.16
N GLN A 78 -14.00 16.12 14.87
CA GLN A 78 -14.35 14.86 14.22
C GLN A 78 -13.36 13.73 14.57
N ILE A 79 -12.09 14.07 14.80
CA ILE A 79 -11.09 13.15 15.35
C ILE A 79 -11.47 12.75 16.78
N GLU A 80 -11.86 13.71 17.62
CA GLU A 80 -12.35 13.43 18.98
C GLU A 80 -13.60 12.53 18.94
N GLN A 81 -14.54 12.84 18.04
CA GLN A 81 -15.76 12.05 17.87
C GLN A 81 -15.48 10.60 17.47
N ILE A 82 -14.56 10.34 16.53
CA ILE A 82 -14.27 8.96 16.12
C ILE A 82 -13.42 8.20 17.15
N ALA A 83 -12.65 8.92 17.97
CA ALA A 83 -11.81 8.35 19.03
C ALA A 83 -12.61 8.01 20.30
N ASP A 84 -13.80 8.59 20.47
CA ASP A 84 -14.66 8.34 21.63
C ASP A 84 -15.09 6.85 21.69
N PRO A 85 -14.85 6.13 22.80
CA PRO A 85 -15.29 4.74 22.95
C PRO A 85 -16.80 4.53 22.70
N SER A 86 -17.64 5.51 23.02
CA SER A 86 -19.08 5.47 22.77
C SER A 86 -19.45 5.48 21.28
N ALA A 87 -18.58 6.01 20.42
CA ALA A 87 -18.78 5.99 18.97
C ALA A 87 -18.73 4.58 18.38
N SER A 88 -18.17 3.60 19.12
CA SER A 88 -18.07 2.20 18.71
C SER A 88 -17.51 2.05 17.29
N ALA A 89 -16.48 2.84 16.96
CA ALA A 89 -15.94 2.92 15.62
C ALA A 89 -15.42 1.55 15.17
N VAL A 90 -15.86 1.08 13.99
CA VAL A 90 -15.41 -0.20 13.45
C VAL A 90 -14.08 -0.03 12.71
N LYS A 91 -13.22 -1.06 12.74
CA LYS A 91 -12.05 -1.14 11.87
C LYS A 91 -12.49 -1.40 10.42
N VAL A 92 -12.17 -0.48 9.50
CA VAL A 92 -12.61 -0.49 8.11
C VAL A 92 -11.42 -0.74 7.18
N SER A 93 -11.32 -1.95 6.63
CA SER A 93 -10.53 -2.19 5.42
C SER A 93 -11.35 -1.84 4.18
N GLN A 94 -10.75 -1.91 3.00
CA GLN A 94 -11.39 -1.48 1.76
C GLN A 94 -12.72 -2.20 1.47
N ARG A 95 -12.79 -3.51 1.73
CA ARG A 95 -14.01 -4.32 1.56
C ARG A 95 -15.14 -3.90 2.52
N ASP A 96 -14.79 -3.30 3.65
CA ASP A 96 -15.71 -2.93 4.71
C ASP A 96 -16.35 -1.55 4.45
N ILE A 97 -15.78 -0.74 3.54
CA ILE A 97 -16.26 0.63 3.24
C ILE A 97 -17.75 0.64 2.88
N PRO A 98 -18.24 -0.16 1.89
CA PRO A 98 -19.66 -0.12 1.53
C PRO A 98 -20.58 -0.55 2.66
N PHE A 99 -20.14 -1.51 3.48
CA PHE A 99 -20.90 -1.98 4.63
C PHE A 99 -21.03 -0.87 5.70
N ALA A 100 -19.92 -0.24 6.06
CA ALA A 100 -19.90 0.86 7.03
C ALA A 100 -20.74 2.07 6.54
N MET A 101 -20.70 2.38 5.23
CA MET A 101 -21.54 3.40 4.61
C MET A 101 -23.03 3.05 4.70
N ALA A 102 -23.42 1.83 4.29
CA ALA A 102 -24.81 1.38 4.30
C ALA A 102 -25.40 1.32 5.71
N LYS A 103 -24.58 0.95 6.70
CA LYS A 103 -24.96 0.86 8.11
C LYS A 103 -24.81 2.17 8.89
N LYS A 104 -24.36 3.24 8.24
CA LYS A 104 -24.12 4.55 8.87
C LYS A 104 -23.20 4.47 10.08
N LEU A 105 -22.12 3.69 9.99
CA LEU A 105 -21.18 3.47 11.09
C LEU A 105 -20.08 4.54 11.13
N HIS A 106 -19.57 4.81 12.34
CA HIS A 106 -18.25 5.39 12.51
C HIS A 106 -17.19 4.33 12.20
N GLY A 107 -16.08 4.72 11.57
CA GLY A 107 -15.08 3.73 11.16
C GLY A 107 -13.67 4.27 10.97
N GLY A 108 -12.72 3.64 11.64
CA GLY A 108 -11.30 3.87 11.46
C GLY A 108 -10.80 3.14 10.22
N THR A 109 -10.26 3.85 9.23
CA THR A 109 -9.75 3.26 7.98
C THR A 109 -8.37 2.67 8.19
N THR A 110 -8.13 1.45 7.70
CA THR A 110 -6.78 0.84 7.69
C THR A 110 -5.93 1.46 6.59
N VAL A 111 -4.67 1.00 6.44
CA VAL A 111 -3.80 1.33 5.30
C VAL A 111 -4.51 1.12 3.96
N ALA A 112 -5.07 -0.08 3.68
CA ALA A 112 -5.79 -0.35 2.43
C ALA A 112 -6.97 0.62 2.18
N ALA A 113 -7.84 0.83 3.16
CA ALA A 113 -8.98 1.74 2.99
C ALA A 113 -8.52 3.20 2.80
N THR A 114 -7.51 3.63 3.55
CA THR A 114 -6.95 4.98 3.47
C THR A 114 -6.31 5.22 2.11
N MET A 115 -5.52 4.27 1.59
CA MET A 115 -4.92 4.35 0.26
C MET A 115 -5.98 4.49 -0.84
N PHE A 116 -6.99 3.62 -0.81
CA PHE A 116 -8.09 3.65 -1.76
C PHE A 116 -8.78 5.02 -1.80
N LEU A 117 -9.17 5.53 -0.63
CA LEU A 117 -9.87 6.80 -0.49
C LEU A 117 -8.98 8.02 -0.80
N ALA A 118 -7.70 7.97 -0.43
CA ALA A 118 -6.71 8.99 -0.76
C ALA A 118 -6.54 9.10 -2.28
N ASN A 119 -6.40 7.97 -2.99
CA ASN A 119 -6.29 7.94 -4.44
C ASN A 119 -7.55 8.48 -5.12
N LEU A 120 -8.74 8.13 -4.63
CA LEU A 120 -10.01 8.69 -5.12
C LEU A 120 -10.11 10.20 -4.92
N ALA A 121 -9.54 10.73 -3.83
CA ALA A 121 -9.45 12.16 -3.57
C ALA A 121 -8.35 12.86 -4.39
N GLY A 122 -7.43 12.10 -5.00
CA GLY A 122 -6.28 12.64 -5.76
C GLY A 122 -5.03 12.88 -4.91
N ILE A 123 -5.00 12.38 -3.67
CA ILE A 123 -3.84 12.43 -2.77
C ILE A 123 -2.88 11.30 -3.14
N ARG A 124 -1.57 11.59 -3.14
CA ARG A 124 -0.53 10.68 -3.65
C ARG A 124 0.47 10.21 -2.62
N VAL A 125 0.48 10.81 -1.43
CA VAL A 125 1.36 10.43 -0.32
C VAL A 125 0.49 10.12 0.90
N PHE A 126 0.82 9.03 1.56
CA PHE A 126 0.17 8.56 2.78
C PHE A 126 1.25 8.22 3.80
N ALA A 127 1.14 8.75 5.02
CA ALA A 127 2.01 8.37 6.13
C ALA A 127 1.25 7.53 7.16
N THR A 128 1.86 6.43 7.59
CA THR A 128 1.38 5.54 8.66
C THR A 128 2.56 5.10 9.52
N GLY A 129 2.30 4.37 10.60
CA GLY A 129 3.35 3.76 11.39
C GLY A 129 4.00 2.62 10.61
N GLY A 130 3.21 1.65 10.18
CA GLY A 130 3.70 0.42 9.57
C GLY A 130 2.59 -0.25 8.78
N ILE A 131 2.90 -0.79 7.61
CA ILE A 131 1.90 -1.48 6.79
C ILE A 131 1.56 -2.85 7.39
N GLY A 132 0.37 -3.38 7.05
CA GLY A 132 0.12 -4.80 7.16
C GLY A 132 0.96 -5.59 6.15
N GLY A 133 0.93 -6.90 6.26
CA GLY A 133 1.77 -7.77 5.45
C GLY A 133 1.36 -9.23 5.55
N VAL A 134 2.29 -10.11 5.22
CA VAL A 134 2.13 -11.56 5.37
C VAL A 134 2.38 -11.93 6.84
N HIS A 135 1.45 -12.65 7.46
CA HIS A 135 1.63 -13.12 8.83
C HIS A 135 2.62 -14.29 8.88
N ARG A 136 3.24 -14.51 10.04
CA ARG A 136 4.33 -15.49 10.20
C ARG A 136 3.96 -16.95 9.88
N ASP A 137 2.67 -17.31 9.98
CA ASP A 137 2.15 -18.66 9.66
C ASP A 137 1.22 -18.64 8.42
N ALA A 138 1.43 -17.71 7.50
CA ALA A 138 0.56 -17.55 6.33
C ALA A 138 0.60 -18.73 5.36
N GLU A 139 1.65 -19.56 5.38
CA GLU A 139 1.75 -20.81 4.62
C GLU A 139 0.64 -21.81 4.97
N ASP A 140 0.17 -21.78 6.22
CA ASP A 140 -0.93 -22.63 6.70
C ASP A 140 -2.26 -21.87 6.78
N SER A 141 -2.21 -20.62 7.24
CA SER A 141 -3.41 -19.83 7.60
C SER A 141 -3.95 -18.95 6.48
N PHE A 142 -3.11 -18.61 5.51
CA PHE A 142 -3.36 -17.61 4.46
C PHE A 142 -3.74 -16.23 5.02
N ASP A 143 -3.31 -15.92 6.26
CA ASP A 143 -3.52 -14.60 6.87
C ASP A 143 -2.57 -13.57 6.25
N ILE A 144 -3.04 -12.91 5.20
CA ILE A 144 -2.32 -11.92 4.41
C ILE A 144 -3.12 -10.62 4.39
N SER A 145 -2.47 -9.52 4.76
CA SER A 145 -3.14 -8.21 4.80
C SER A 145 -3.59 -7.75 3.41
N ALA A 146 -4.83 -7.26 3.34
CA ALA A 146 -5.36 -6.57 2.16
C ALA A 146 -4.55 -5.31 1.78
N ASP A 147 -3.71 -4.79 2.68
CA ASP A 147 -2.80 -3.68 2.38
C ASP A 147 -1.88 -4.00 1.19
N LEU A 148 -1.41 -5.25 1.07
CA LEU A 148 -0.50 -5.66 -0.02
C LEU A 148 -1.20 -5.68 -1.38
N ILE A 149 -2.47 -6.13 -1.41
CA ILE A 149 -3.29 -6.09 -2.62
C ILE A 149 -3.64 -4.66 -3.00
N GLU A 150 -3.89 -3.77 -2.04
CA GLU A 150 -4.15 -2.38 -2.34
C GLU A 150 -2.88 -1.67 -2.87
N LEU A 151 -1.72 -1.97 -2.28
CA LEU A 151 -0.42 -1.54 -2.80
C LEU A 151 -0.17 -1.98 -4.25
N SER A 152 -0.67 -3.14 -4.69
CA SER A 152 -0.45 -3.59 -6.08
C SER A 152 -1.27 -2.81 -7.13
N ARG A 153 -2.30 -2.07 -6.73
CA ARG A 153 -3.28 -1.47 -7.65
C ARG A 153 -3.63 0.00 -7.41
N THR A 154 -3.12 0.58 -6.33
CA THR A 154 -3.39 1.98 -5.98
C THR A 154 -2.11 2.81 -5.97
N PRO A 155 -1.96 3.81 -6.88
CA PRO A 155 -0.72 4.57 -7.04
C PRO A 155 -0.62 5.69 -5.99
N VAL A 156 -0.34 5.26 -4.77
CA VAL A 156 -0.07 6.08 -3.57
C VAL A 156 1.26 5.61 -2.99
N ALA A 157 2.14 6.57 -2.67
CA ALA A 157 3.37 6.32 -1.93
C ALA A 157 3.06 6.25 -0.43
N VAL A 158 3.38 5.11 0.19
CA VAL A 158 3.13 4.84 1.61
C VAL A 158 4.44 4.96 2.37
N VAL A 159 4.54 6.00 3.19
CA VAL A 159 5.68 6.26 4.08
C VAL A 159 5.42 5.58 5.41
N CYS A 160 6.29 4.64 5.79
CA CYS A 160 6.08 3.79 6.96
C CYS A 160 7.41 3.25 7.51
N ALA A 161 7.43 2.74 8.74
CA ALA A 161 8.58 2.07 9.35
C ALA A 161 8.67 0.59 8.95
N GLY A 162 8.34 0.28 7.70
CA GLY A 162 8.25 -1.09 7.19
C GLY A 162 6.93 -1.78 7.56
N VAL A 163 6.99 -3.09 7.77
CA VAL A 163 5.83 -3.91 8.16
C VAL A 163 5.75 -3.98 9.68
N LYS A 164 4.54 -4.01 10.25
CA LYS A 164 4.37 -4.19 11.70
C LYS A 164 5.15 -5.43 12.19
N SER A 165 5.83 -5.30 13.33
CA SER A 165 6.80 -6.29 13.83
C SER A 165 6.24 -7.71 14.10
N ILE A 166 4.92 -7.84 14.12
CA ILE A 166 4.19 -9.10 14.27
C ILE A 166 4.17 -9.95 12.99
N LEU A 167 4.60 -9.37 11.87
CA LEU A 167 4.50 -9.94 10.53
C LEU A 167 5.82 -10.60 10.11
N ASP A 168 5.78 -11.29 8.98
CA ASP A 168 6.95 -11.88 8.32
C ASP A 168 7.48 -10.90 7.27
N VAL A 169 8.66 -10.34 7.53
CA VAL A 169 9.29 -9.34 6.64
C VAL A 169 9.65 -9.98 5.30
N GLY A 170 10.28 -11.17 5.32
CA GLY A 170 10.72 -11.87 4.12
C GLY A 170 9.56 -12.22 3.20
N LYS A 171 8.54 -12.90 3.73
CA LYS A 171 7.34 -13.25 2.94
C LYS A 171 6.61 -12.01 2.42
N THR A 172 6.62 -10.91 3.18
CA THR A 172 5.99 -9.66 2.73
C THR A 172 6.74 -9.00 1.58
N LEU A 173 8.08 -8.99 1.61
CA LEU A 173 8.90 -8.48 0.50
C LEU A 173 8.69 -9.32 -0.77
N GLU A 174 8.71 -10.64 -0.65
CA GLU A 174 8.44 -11.57 -1.78
C GLU A 174 7.04 -11.36 -2.38
N PHE A 175 6.03 -11.17 -1.53
CA PHE A 175 4.68 -10.88 -1.99
C PHE A 175 4.61 -9.56 -2.77
N MET A 176 5.26 -8.51 -2.25
CA MET A 176 5.31 -7.20 -2.89
C MET A 176 6.06 -7.25 -4.23
N GLU A 177 7.18 -7.98 -4.29
CA GLU A 177 7.91 -8.22 -5.54
C GLU A 177 7.02 -8.90 -6.59
N THR A 178 6.37 -9.99 -6.20
CA THR A 178 5.46 -10.76 -7.07
C THR A 178 4.34 -9.88 -7.66
N HIS A 179 3.87 -8.90 -6.90
CA HIS A 179 2.78 -8.00 -7.29
C HIS A 179 3.26 -6.67 -7.88
N GLY A 180 4.56 -6.52 -8.14
CA GLY A 180 5.14 -5.32 -8.74
C GLY A 180 5.05 -4.06 -7.88
N VAL A 181 4.97 -4.20 -6.56
CA VAL A 181 4.95 -3.06 -5.62
C VAL A 181 6.38 -2.53 -5.48
N GLY A 182 6.58 -1.24 -5.74
CA GLY A 182 7.89 -0.61 -5.55
C GLY A 182 8.24 -0.50 -4.07
N VAL A 183 9.49 -0.80 -3.70
CA VAL A 183 9.97 -0.68 -2.32
C VAL A 183 11.30 0.06 -2.31
N VAL A 184 11.37 1.15 -1.53
CA VAL A 184 12.60 1.94 -1.35
C VAL A 184 12.80 2.20 0.14
N VAL A 185 13.96 1.86 0.67
CA VAL A 185 14.36 2.30 2.02
C VAL A 185 14.89 3.73 1.94
N HIS A 186 14.34 4.63 2.76
CA HIS A 186 14.85 5.99 2.90
C HIS A 186 16.03 5.98 3.89
N GLY A 187 17.25 5.86 3.37
CA GLY A 187 18.48 5.75 4.16
C GLY A 187 19.68 5.20 3.39
N LYS A 188 20.81 5.08 4.10
CA LYS A 188 22.10 4.61 3.55
C LYS A 188 22.12 3.12 3.22
N SER A 189 21.32 2.34 3.94
CA SER A 189 21.28 0.89 3.87
C SER A 189 20.04 0.42 3.11
N LYS A 190 20.13 -0.76 2.50
CA LYS A 190 18.98 -1.49 1.97
C LYS A 190 18.26 -2.31 3.04
N SER A 191 18.77 -2.37 4.27
CA SER A 191 18.11 -3.11 5.35
C SER A 191 16.69 -2.60 5.56
N PHE A 192 15.73 -3.50 5.41
CA PHE A 192 14.32 -3.16 5.54
C PHE A 192 13.97 -3.06 7.04
N PRO A 193 13.35 -1.96 7.50
CA PRO A 193 13.04 -1.76 8.92
C PRO A 193 11.94 -2.70 9.40
N GLY A 194 12.08 -3.14 10.65
CA GLY A 194 11.15 -4.06 11.33
C GLY A 194 10.22 -3.33 12.30
N PHE A 195 9.71 -2.16 11.92
CA PHE A 195 8.86 -1.29 12.73
C PHE A 195 9.57 -0.69 13.97
N PHE A 196 9.74 -1.47 15.03
CA PHE A 196 10.42 -1.02 16.26
C PHE A 196 11.94 -1.10 16.18
N VAL A 197 12.46 -1.83 15.19
CA VAL A 197 13.89 -1.99 14.93
C VAL A 197 14.26 -1.29 13.63
N PRO A 198 15.34 -0.51 13.61
CA PRO A 198 15.72 0.28 12.43
C PRO A 198 16.20 -0.60 11.27
N GLU A 199 16.76 -1.76 11.59
CA GLU A 199 17.34 -2.70 10.63
C GLU A 199 16.88 -4.14 10.93
N THR A 200 16.73 -4.93 9.87
CA THR A 200 16.53 -6.38 9.92
C THR A 200 17.51 -7.08 8.99
N ASP A 201 17.55 -8.42 9.04
CA ASP A 201 18.37 -9.22 8.12
C ASP A 201 17.82 -9.22 6.68
N PHE A 202 16.64 -8.63 6.44
CA PHE A 202 16.02 -8.55 5.12
C PHE A 202 16.40 -7.26 4.41
N GLN A 203 16.56 -7.35 3.09
CA GLN A 203 16.97 -6.23 2.24
C GLN A 203 15.84 -5.83 1.29
N ALA A 204 15.60 -4.53 1.17
CA ALA A 204 14.79 -3.96 0.11
C ALA A 204 15.53 -4.02 -1.24
N PRO A 205 14.82 -3.99 -2.38
CA PRO A 205 15.46 -3.95 -3.69
C PRO A 205 16.26 -2.65 -3.90
N TYR A 206 15.79 -1.53 -3.33
CA TYR A 206 16.39 -0.20 -3.50
C TYR A 206 16.47 0.59 -2.19
N ASN A 207 17.39 1.54 -2.12
CA ASN A 207 17.47 2.55 -1.07
C ASN A 207 17.91 3.90 -1.66
N SER A 208 17.61 4.99 -0.97
CA SER A 208 18.13 6.33 -1.26
C SER A 208 18.05 7.20 -0.01
N GLU A 209 19.03 8.08 0.20
CA GLU A 209 18.98 9.11 1.25
C GLU A 209 18.23 10.37 0.80
N SER A 210 18.08 10.58 -0.51
CA SER A 210 17.48 11.77 -1.11
C SER A 210 15.98 11.58 -1.35
N LEU A 211 15.17 12.45 -0.75
CA LEU A 211 13.73 12.48 -1.04
C LEU A 211 13.45 13.00 -2.45
N GLU A 212 14.37 13.77 -3.04
CA GLU A 212 14.31 14.24 -4.42
C GLU A 212 14.43 13.08 -5.41
N GLU A 213 15.36 12.14 -5.16
CA GLU A 213 15.48 10.91 -5.95
C GLU A 213 14.24 10.04 -5.81
N ILE A 214 13.75 9.83 -4.58
CA ILE A 214 12.50 9.09 -4.34
C ILE A 214 11.32 9.75 -5.06
N ALA A 215 11.21 11.08 -5.01
CA ALA A 215 10.19 11.83 -5.73
C ALA A 215 10.31 11.66 -7.26
N ALA A 216 11.54 11.61 -7.80
CA ALA A 216 11.77 11.36 -9.21
C ALA A 216 11.32 9.95 -9.64
N ILE A 217 11.61 8.92 -8.84
CA ILE A 217 11.13 7.54 -9.08
C ILE A 217 9.59 7.51 -9.15
N ILE A 218 8.92 8.15 -8.18
CA ILE A 218 7.45 8.24 -8.16
C ILE A 218 6.92 8.99 -9.41
N LYS A 219 7.57 10.09 -9.81
CA LYS A 219 7.21 10.85 -11.02
C LYS A 219 7.38 10.02 -12.29
N HIS A 220 8.44 9.22 -12.40
CA HIS A 220 8.66 8.33 -13.54
C HIS A 220 7.61 7.21 -13.60
N GLY A 221 7.32 6.54 -12.48
CA GLY A 221 6.26 5.52 -12.44
C GLY A 221 4.90 6.09 -12.87
N ARG A 222 4.60 7.33 -12.45
CA ARG A 222 3.40 8.05 -12.88
C ARG A 222 3.40 8.38 -14.38
N SER A 223 4.54 8.78 -14.95
CA SER A 223 4.65 9.07 -16.39
C SER A 223 4.40 7.85 -17.28
N LEU A 224 4.66 6.65 -16.73
CA LEU A 224 4.38 5.36 -17.36
C LEU A 224 2.95 4.85 -17.07
N ASN A 225 2.14 5.62 -16.36
CA ASN A 225 0.78 5.26 -15.95
C ASN A 225 0.72 3.94 -15.14
N MET A 226 1.74 3.69 -14.30
CA MET A 226 1.73 2.56 -13.38
C MET A 226 0.60 2.74 -12.35
N SER A 227 -0.15 1.67 -12.10
CA SER A 227 -1.23 1.64 -11.10
C SER A 227 -0.74 1.31 -9.69
N ASN A 228 0.50 0.88 -9.55
CA ASN A 228 1.02 0.27 -8.34
C ASN A 228 1.44 1.37 -7.36
N GLY A 229 1.27 1.12 -6.08
CA GLY A 229 1.79 1.93 -4.99
C GLY A 229 3.29 1.71 -4.80
N MET A 230 3.85 2.47 -3.86
CA MET A 230 5.26 2.37 -3.50
C MET A 230 5.40 2.45 -1.98
N VAL A 231 6.17 1.54 -1.40
CA VAL A 231 6.55 1.60 0.02
C VAL A 231 7.83 2.40 0.14
N ILE A 232 7.77 3.49 0.91
CA ILE A 232 8.93 4.25 1.35
C ILE A 232 9.18 3.85 2.81
N ALA A 233 10.13 2.95 3.00
CA ALA A 233 10.44 2.36 4.30
C ALA A 233 11.44 3.26 5.05
N CYS A 234 11.02 3.82 6.17
CA CYS A 234 11.75 4.81 6.96
C CYS A 234 12.11 4.20 8.32
N PRO A 235 13.37 3.80 8.55
CA PRO A 235 13.82 3.32 9.85
C PRO A 235 13.45 4.28 10.99
N ILE A 236 13.07 3.73 12.14
CA ILE A 236 12.88 4.53 13.35
C ILE A 236 14.21 5.21 13.74
N PRO A 237 14.20 6.49 14.16
CA PRO A 237 15.41 7.14 14.65
C PRO A 237 16.02 6.41 15.84
N GLN A 238 17.36 6.35 15.90
CA GLN A 238 18.10 5.52 16.87
C GLN A 238 17.79 5.89 18.33
N GLU A 239 17.58 7.17 18.60
CA GLU A 239 17.21 7.74 19.90
C GLU A 239 15.82 7.30 20.39
N HIS A 240 15.00 6.75 19.50
CA HIS A 240 13.61 6.37 19.77
C HIS A 240 13.37 4.86 19.76
N VAL A 241 14.42 4.04 19.63
CA VAL A 241 14.30 2.57 19.67
C VAL A 241 13.79 2.12 21.04
N ALA A 242 12.69 1.36 21.05
CA ALA A 242 11.88 1.05 22.25
C ALA A 242 12.70 0.40 23.37
N ALA A 243 13.62 -0.47 23.01
CA ALA A 243 14.45 -1.25 23.90
C ALA A 243 15.51 -1.99 23.08
N ASP A 244 16.32 -2.80 23.76
CA ASP A 244 17.06 -3.89 23.13
C ASP A 244 16.17 -4.64 22.12
N PRO A 245 16.56 -4.72 20.84
CA PRO A 245 15.85 -5.48 19.80
C PRO A 245 15.45 -6.89 20.25
N THR A 246 16.30 -7.54 21.05
CA THR A 246 16.06 -8.86 21.62
C THR A 246 14.86 -8.88 22.55
N LEU A 247 14.67 -7.84 23.36
CA LEU A 247 13.51 -7.72 24.25
C LEU A 247 12.21 -7.57 23.45
N ILE A 248 12.24 -6.77 22.39
CA ILE A 248 11.07 -6.54 21.54
C ILE A 248 10.68 -7.82 20.80
N GLU A 249 11.63 -8.52 20.19
CA GLU A 249 11.34 -9.79 19.51
C GLU A 249 10.81 -10.84 20.50
N ASN A 250 11.40 -10.95 21.69
CA ASN A 250 10.90 -11.84 22.73
C ASN A 250 9.46 -11.49 23.18
N ALA A 251 9.15 -10.20 23.29
CA ALA A 251 7.81 -9.73 23.61
C ALA A 251 6.80 -10.09 22.51
N ILE A 252 7.17 -9.91 21.24
CA ILE A 252 6.36 -10.25 20.07
C ILE A 252 6.10 -11.75 20.02
N GLN A 253 7.14 -12.57 20.14
CA GLN A 253 7.05 -14.03 20.14
C GLN A 253 6.11 -14.54 21.23
N LYS A 254 6.23 -13.97 22.44
CA LYS A 254 5.33 -14.29 23.55
C LYS A 254 3.88 -13.91 23.23
N ALA A 255 3.65 -12.69 22.73
CA ALA A 255 2.32 -12.21 22.40
C ALA A 255 1.66 -13.01 21.26
N VAL A 256 2.42 -13.41 20.23
CA VAL A 256 1.94 -14.28 19.15
C VAL A 256 1.52 -15.65 19.69
N LYS A 257 2.32 -16.27 20.57
CA LYS A 257 1.99 -17.55 21.21
C LYS A 257 0.74 -17.44 22.08
N GLU A 258 0.60 -16.36 22.85
CA GLU A 258 -0.58 -16.10 23.69
C GLU A 258 -1.84 -15.88 22.83
N ALA A 259 -1.74 -15.13 21.72
CA ALA A 259 -2.85 -14.92 20.79
C ALA A 259 -3.36 -16.23 20.19
N LYS A 260 -2.44 -17.12 19.76
CA LYS A 260 -2.78 -18.46 19.28
C LYS A 260 -3.49 -19.29 20.34
N LYS A 261 -2.96 -19.31 21.58
CA LYS A 261 -3.56 -20.05 22.70
C LYS A 261 -4.97 -19.55 23.03
N GLN A 262 -5.21 -18.25 22.89
CA GLN A 262 -6.51 -17.61 23.12
C GLN A 262 -7.44 -17.66 21.89
N LYS A 263 -7.00 -18.25 20.76
CA LYS A 263 -7.73 -18.33 19.49
C LYS A 263 -8.19 -16.95 18.98
N ILE A 264 -7.34 -15.94 19.16
CA ILE A 264 -7.57 -14.61 18.58
C ILE A 264 -7.24 -14.69 17.09
N VAL A 265 -8.17 -14.24 16.23
CA VAL A 265 -8.09 -14.45 14.78
C VAL A 265 -8.39 -13.16 14.00
N ALA A 266 -7.87 -13.12 12.76
CA ALA A 266 -8.12 -12.08 11.79
C ALA A 266 -7.86 -10.65 12.33
N LYS A 267 -8.84 -9.74 12.16
CA LYS A 267 -8.68 -8.31 12.42
C LYS A 267 -8.35 -7.94 13.88
N GLU A 268 -8.58 -8.87 14.82
CA GLU A 268 -8.33 -8.74 16.27
C GLU A 268 -6.90 -9.12 16.68
N VAL A 269 -6.14 -9.81 15.82
CA VAL A 269 -4.77 -10.27 16.12
C VAL A 269 -3.82 -9.08 16.34
N THR A 270 -3.83 -8.11 15.43
CA THR A 270 -2.90 -6.96 15.49
C THR A 270 -3.11 -6.10 16.75
N PRO A 271 -4.34 -5.64 17.09
CA PRO A 271 -4.55 -4.85 18.30
C PRO A 271 -4.12 -5.59 19.58
N TYR A 272 -4.45 -6.88 19.69
CA TYR A 272 -4.06 -7.70 20.83
C TYR A 272 -2.53 -7.77 21.00
N ILE A 273 -1.80 -8.10 19.92
CA ILE A 273 -0.35 -8.26 20.01
C ILE A 273 0.32 -6.92 20.36
N LEU A 274 -0.10 -5.81 19.74
CA LEU A 274 0.48 -4.50 20.04
C LEU A 274 0.25 -4.10 21.51
N GLN A 275 -0.95 -4.32 22.04
CA GLN A 275 -1.22 -4.08 23.45
C GLN A 275 -0.34 -4.96 24.34
N ARG A 276 -0.22 -6.25 24.02
CA ARG A 276 0.58 -7.18 24.83
C ARG A 276 2.07 -6.87 24.81
N VAL A 277 2.61 -6.47 23.65
CA VAL A 277 4.00 -6.00 23.54
C VAL A 277 4.20 -4.73 24.36
N ASN A 278 3.22 -3.83 24.38
CA ASN A 278 3.25 -2.64 25.22
C ASN A 278 3.29 -2.95 26.72
N ASP A 279 2.49 -3.91 27.17
CA ASP A 279 2.48 -4.34 28.56
C ASP A 279 3.84 -4.95 28.97
N ILE A 280 4.40 -5.82 28.14
CA ILE A 280 5.70 -6.48 28.39
C ILE A 280 6.84 -5.45 28.40
N THR A 281 6.78 -4.48 27.49
CA THR A 281 7.81 -3.42 27.36
C THR A 281 7.57 -2.23 28.30
N LYS A 282 6.55 -2.28 29.17
CA LYS A 282 6.20 -1.24 30.13
C LYS A 282 6.05 0.14 29.48
N GLY A 283 5.32 0.22 28.36
CA GLY A 283 5.05 1.48 27.67
C GLY A 283 6.10 1.90 26.63
N ARG A 284 7.27 1.25 26.57
CA ARG A 284 8.35 1.70 25.69
C ARG A 284 8.03 1.51 24.20
N SER A 285 7.40 0.40 23.83
CA SER A 285 6.98 0.18 22.43
C SER A 285 5.95 1.21 21.95
N MET A 286 5.04 1.68 22.83
CA MET A 286 4.12 2.76 22.48
C MET A 286 4.86 4.08 22.23
N LYS A 287 5.85 4.44 23.06
CA LYS A 287 6.67 5.64 22.81
C LYS A 287 7.36 5.58 21.45
N SER A 288 7.93 4.44 21.10
CA SER A 288 8.56 4.22 19.80
C SER A 288 7.55 4.24 18.65
N ASN A 289 6.35 3.69 18.86
CA ASN A 289 5.27 3.74 17.87
C ASN A 289 4.87 5.19 17.54
N ILE A 290 4.78 6.05 18.55
CA ILE A 290 4.52 7.49 18.35
C ILE A 290 5.68 8.14 17.60
N ALA A 291 6.92 7.90 18.03
CA ALA A 291 8.09 8.49 17.40
C ALA A 291 8.26 8.09 15.91
N LEU A 292 8.00 6.82 15.56
CA LEU A 292 8.02 6.39 14.16
C LEU A 292 6.86 6.99 13.36
N LEU A 293 5.66 7.17 13.96
CA LEU A 293 4.54 7.82 13.29
C LEU A 293 4.89 9.28 12.95
N GLU A 294 5.47 10.00 13.90
CA GLU A 294 5.92 11.38 13.75
C GLU A 294 7.04 11.52 12.70
N ASN A 295 8.01 10.59 12.70
CA ASN A 295 9.06 10.53 11.69
C ASN A 295 8.48 10.33 10.28
N ASN A 296 7.56 9.37 10.14
CA ASN A 296 6.95 9.05 8.85
C ASN A 296 6.06 10.20 8.35
N ALA A 297 5.32 10.87 9.24
CA ALA A 297 4.55 12.06 8.89
C ALA A 297 5.44 13.20 8.36
N ARG A 298 6.59 13.44 9.01
CA ARG A 298 7.58 14.44 8.58
C ARG A 298 8.16 14.12 7.21
N ILE A 299 8.57 12.87 6.99
CA ILE A 299 9.12 12.41 5.69
C ILE A 299 8.03 12.49 4.61
N GLY A 300 6.82 12.03 4.91
CA GLY A 300 5.67 12.11 4.00
C GLY A 300 5.32 13.54 3.61
N ALA A 301 5.38 14.48 4.54
CA ALA A 301 5.16 15.90 4.26
C ALA A 301 6.20 16.45 3.27
N LYS A 302 7.49 16.26 3.55
CA LYS A 302 8.58 16.67 2.67
C LYS A 302 8.46 16.04 1.27
N LEU A 303 8.19 14.74 1.20
CA LEU A 303 7.98 14.04 -0.06
C LEU A 303 6.78 14.60 -0.84
N SER A 304 5.67 14.88 -0.16
CA SER A 304 4.47 15.44 -0.80
C SER A 304 4.72 16.85 -1.37
N VAL A 305 5.58 17.65 -0.72
CA VAL A 305 5.99 18.97 -1.20
C VAL A 305 6.90 18.85 -2.43
N LEU A 306 7.80 17.86 -2.50
CA LEU A 306 8.62 17.61 -3.69
C LEU A 306 7.82 17.09 -4.89
N LEU A 307 6.72 16.38 -4.62
CA LEU A 307 5.76 15.93 -5.62
C LEU A 307 4.75 17.01 -6.02
N ALA A 308 4.59 18.04 -5.18
CA ALA A 308 3.75 19.19 -5.46
C ALA A 308 4.32 19.95 -6.67
N GLY A 309 3.48 20.20 -7.67
CA GLY A 309 3.89 20.93 -8.86
C GLY A 309 3.84 22.41 -8.57
N ARG A 310 4.97 23.01 -8.15
CA ARG A 310 5.17 24.44 -8.39
C ARG A 310 5.11 24.65 -9.90
N SER A 311 4.24 25.55 -10.34
CA SER A 311 4.52 26.30 -11.56
C SER A 311 5.85 26.99 -11.30
N GLU A 312 6.93 26.55 -11.93
CA GLU A 312 8.04 27.48 -12.10
C GLU A 312 7.47 28.71 -12.84
N PRO A 313 7.84 29.95 -12.46
CA PRO A 313 7.64 31.05 -13.39
C PRO A 313 8.28 30.61 -14.70
N GLU A 314 7.53 30.68 -15.81
CA GLU A 314 8.06 30.40 -17.14
C GLU A 314 9.36 31.22 -17.29
N SER A 315 10.51 30.58 -17.09
CA SER A 315 11.75 31.12 -17.61
C SER A 315 11.51 31.17 -19.11
N GLU A 316 11.62 32.37 -19.69
CA GLU A 316 11.49 32.65 -21.12
C GLU A 316 12.50 31.81 -21.93
N SER A 317 12.23 30.51 -22.07
CA SER A 317 12.84 29.68 -23.08
C SER A 317 12.02 29.88 -24.34
N SER A 318 12.49 30.85 -25.13
CA SER A 318 12.01 31.14 -26.48
C SER A 318 11.71 29.84 -27.23
N PRO A 319 10.53 29.65 -27.82
CA PRO A 319 10.28 28.49 -28.64
C PRO A 319 11.12 28.62 -29.91
N VAL A 320 12.18 27.83 -30.02
CA VAL A 320 12.82 27.54 -31.31
C VAL A 320 11.78 26.82 -32.15
N ARG A 321 11.05 27.61 -32.93
CA ARG A 321 10.02 27.16 -33.87
C ARG A 321 10.72 26.51 -35.07
N ALA A 322 11.12 25.26 -34.93
CA ALA A 322 11.50 24.44 -36.07
C ALA A 322 10.24 24.21 -36.94
N LYS A 323 10.14 24.95 -38.05
CA LYS A 323 9.12 24.73 -39.08
C LYS A 323 9.41 23.41 -39.79
N ALA A 324 8.94 22.30 -39.24
CA ALA A 324 8.75 21.06 -40.01
C ALA A 324 7.28 21.00 -40.45
N GLN A 325 7.03 21.24 -41.74
CA GLN A 325 5.74 20.96 -42.35
C GLN A 325 5.54 19.45 -42.40
N VAL A 326 4.65 18.93 -41.56
CA VAL A 326 4.17 17.55 -41.65
C VAL A 326 2.99 17.54 -42.64
N PRO A 327 3.01 16.74 -43.71
CA PRO A 327 1.89 16.66 -44.64
C PRO A 327 0.67 16.03 -43.96
N LYS A 328 -0.50 16.67 -44.12
CA LYS A 328 -1.79 16.15 -43.62
C LYS A 328 -2.11 14.80 -44.27
N ARG A 329 -1.82 13.71 -43.58
CA ARG A 329 -2.26 12.36 -43.97
C ARG A 329 -3.72 12.18 -43.53
N LYS A 330 -4.60 11.80 -44.46
CA LYS A 330 -6.00 11.43 -44.16
C LYS A 330 -6.00 10.33 -43.11
N VAL A 331 -6.69 10.57 -41.98
CA VAL A 331 -6.87 9.59 -40.92
C VAL A 331 -7.94 8.60 -41.37
N GLU A 332 -7.55 7.44 -41.86
CA GLU A 332 -8.46 6.31 -42.00
C GLU A 332 -8.82 5.80 -40.59
N LYS A 333 -10.12 5.70 -40.31
CA LYS A 333 -10.65 5.16 -39.06
C LYS A 333 -10.21 3.70 -38.92
N LYS A 334 -9.27 3.43 -38.01
CA LYS A 334 -9.00 2.05 -37.58
C LYS A 334 -10.25 1.49 -36.88
N PRO A 335 -10.66 0.24 -37.18
CA PRO A 335 -11.81 -0.36 -36.52
C PRO A 335 -11.52 -0.49 -35.01
N LYS A 336 -12.56 -0.26 -34.21
CA LYS A 336 -12.50 -0.48 -32.76
C LYS A 336 -12.42 -1.97 -32.51
N VAL A 337 -11.29 -2.44 -31.99
CA VAL A 337 -11.17 -3.82 -31.50
C VAL A 337 -12.06 -3.93 -30.25
N VAL A 338 -13.04 -4.81 -30.31
CA VAL A 338 -13.87 -5.21 -29.16
C VAL A 338 -13.47 -6.63 -28.81
N CYS A 339 -12.95 -6.84 -27.62
CA CYS A 339 -12.73 -8.17 -27.08
C CYS A 339 -13.94 -8.53 -26.21
N ILE A 340 -14.71 -9.55 -26.61
CA ILE A 340 -15.84 -10.07 -25.84
C ILE A 340 -15.45 -11.45 -25.32
N GLY A 341 -15.10 -11.51 -24.03
CA GLY A 341 -14.85 -12.75 -23.31
C GLY A 341 -13.44 -13.32 -23.50
N GLY A 342 -12.85 -13.75 -22.39
CA GLY A 342 -11.70 -14.64 -22.33
C GLY A 342 -11.94 -15.61 -21.19
N THR A 343 -11.66 -16.88 -21.40
CA THR A 343 -11.67 -17.91 -20.35
C THR A 343 -10.29 -18.54 -20.33
N ASN A 344 -9.67 -18.61 -19.15
CA ASN A 344 -8.52 -19.46 -18.93
C ASN A 344 -9.04 -20.73 -18.31
N LEU A 345 -8.92 -21.85 -19.03
CA LEU A 345 -9.21 -23.17 -18.51
C LEU A 345 -7.89 -23.89 -18.27
N ASP A 346 -7.63 -24.20 -17.01
CA ASP A 346 -6.52 -25.04 -16.61
C ASP A 346 -7.09 -26.44 -16.35
N PHE A 347 -6.42 -27.47 -16.85
CA PHE A 347 -6.85 -28.86 -16.66
C PHE A 347 -5.70 -29.65 -16.07
N GLU A 348 -5.96 -30.38 -14.99
CA GLU A 348 -5.04 -31.38 -14.45
C GLU A 348 -5.62 -32.76 -14.76
N ALA A 349 -4.91 -33.56 -15.54
CA ALA A 349 -5.29 -34.93 -15.86
C ALA A 349 -4.42 -35.90 -15.06
N HIS A 350 -5.00 -36.54 -14.05
CA HIS A 350 -4.34 -37.63 -13.33
C HIS A 350 -4.56 -38.95 -14.06
N THR A 351 -3.46 -39.63 -14.34
CA THR A 351 -3.44 -40.99 -14.90
C THR A 351 -2.59 -41.87 -14.01
N ASP A 352 -3.10 -43.05 -13.67
CA ASP A 352 -2.40 -44.03 -12.84
C ASP A 352 -1.20 -44.69 -13.54
N TYR A 353 -0.99 -44.40 -14.83
CA TYR A 353 -0.01 -45.09 -15.68
C TYR A 353 1.36 -44.40 -15.80
N LEU A 354 1.53 -43.14 -15.38
CA LEU A 354 2.78 -42.40 -15.54
C LEU A 354 3.13 -41.56 -14.30
N LYS A 355 3.63 -42.22 -13.25
CA LYS A 355 3.93 -41.56 -11.96
C LYS A 355 5.15 -40.63 -11.93
N HIS A 356 5.99 -40.57 -12.96
CA HIS A 356 7.29 -39.85 -12.85
C HIS A 356 7.80 -39.08 -14.08
N LYS A 357 6.96 -38.67 -15.03
CA LYS A 357 7.42 -37.77 -16.11
C LYS A 357 6.38 -36.73 -16.47
N SER A 358 6.73 -35.46 -16.29
CA SER A 358 6.06 -34.34 -16.95
C SER A 358 6.45 -34.36 -18.43
N ASN A 359 5.52 -34.79 -19.29
CA ASN A 359 5.11 -34.11 -20.51
C ASN A 359 4.55 -35.07 -21.58
N VAL A 360 3.60 -34.51 -22.33
CA VAL A 360 2.92 -35.01 -23.53
C VAL A 360 1.74 -35.95 -23.27
N GLY A 361 0.53 -35.39 -23.25
CA GLY A 361 -0.72 -36.12 -23.45
C GLY A 361 -1.38 -35.66 -24.75
N VAL A 362 -1.78 -36.60 -25.61
CA VAL A 362 -2.62 -36.34 -26.78
C VAL A 362 -4.08 -36.43 -26.33
N VAL A 363 -4.82 -35.32 -26.42
CA VAL A 363 -6.28 -35.34 -26.27
C VAL A 363 -6.89 -35.40 -27.66
N ALA A 364 -7.46 -36.55 -28.02
CA ALA A 364 -8.26 -36.68 -29.24
C ALA A 364 -9.70 -36.24 -28.93
N LEU A 365 -10.15 -35.14 -29.55
CA LEU A 365 -11.56 -34.75 -29.53
C LEU A 365 -12.35 -35.45 -30.65
N PRO A 366 -13.66 -35.68 -30.47
CA PRO A 366 -14.51 -36.28 -31.50
C PRO A 366 -14.53 -35.45 -32.79
N ARG A 367 -14.70 -36.13 -33.92
CA ARG A 367 -14.43 -35.70 -35.31
C ARG A 367 -15.10 -34.42 -35.83
N GLU A 368 -15.86 -33.69 -35.03
CA GLU A 368 -16.70 -32.58 -35.55
C GLU A 368 -16.07 -31.19 -35.40
N HIS A 369 -14.94 -31.04 -34.69
CA HIS A 369 -14.19 -29.78 -34.64
C HIS A 369 -12.69 -30.02 -34.79
N GLN A 370 -12.21 -30.08 -36.04
CA GLN A 370 -10.78 -30.09 -36.34
C GLN A 370 -10.19 -28.67 -36.26
N SER A 371 -9.53 -28.37 -35.14
CA SER A 371 -8.42 -27.42 -35.09
C SER A 371 -7.27 -28.10 -34.35
N TYR A 372 -6.23 -28.49 -35.08
CA TYR A 372 -5.02 -29.06 -34.48
C TYR A 372 -4.21 -27.92 -33.84
N ILE A 373 -4.00 -27.98 -32.53
CA ILE A 373 -3.06 -27.10 -31.84
C ILE A 373 -1.83 -27.93 -31.52
N TYR A 374 -0.72 -27.62 -32.19
CA TYR A 374 0.59 -28.17 -31.87
C TYR A 374 1.30 -27.21 -30.92
N TYR A 375 1.61 -27.65 -29.70
CA TYR A 375 2.60 -26.98 -28.86
C TYR A 375 3.94 -27.69 -28.99
N LEU A 376 4.93 -27.00 -29.55
CA LEU A 376 6.33 -27.44 -29.56
C LEU A 376 7.12 -26.43 -28.73
N ASN A 377 7.54 -26.85 -27.53
CA ASN A 377 8.68 -26.21 -26.88
C ASN A 377 9.91 -27.07 -27.20
N CYS A 378 10.48 -26.86 -28.40
CA CYS A 378 11.65 -27.59 -28.87
C CYS A 378 12.87 -26.67 -28.86
N THR A 379 14.03 -27.25 -28.56
CA THR A 379 15.30 -26.57 -28.77
C THR A 379 15.57 -26.42 -30.27
N LYS A 380 16.39 -25.43 -30.66
CA LYS A 380 16.64 -25.04 -32.06
C LYS A 380 17.09 -26.20 -32.96
N ASN A 381 17.69 -27.25 -32.39
CA ASN A 381 18.16 -28.43 -33.12
C ASN A 381 17.04 -29.45 -33.40
N GLU A 382 16.03 -29.54 -32.53
CA GLU A 382 14.92 -30.49 -32.67
C GLU A 382 13.90 -30.02 -33.72
N THR A 383 13.70 -28.70 -33.84
CA THR A 383 12.84 -28.09 -34.87
C THR A 383 13.33 -28.40 -36.29
N LYS A 384 14.64 -28.53 -36.48
CA LYS A 384 15.24 -28.78 -37.81
C LYS A 384 15.05 -30.22 -38.30
N ALA A 385 14.86 -31.17 -37.38
CA ALA A 385 14.58 -32.57 -37.71
C ALA A 385 13.10 -32.81 -38.07
N LEU A 386 12.19 -32.03 -37.47
CA LEU A 386 10.74 -32.12 -37.70
C LEU A 386 10.28 -31.47 -39.02
N LEU A 387 11.01 -30.48 -39.52
CA LEU A 387 10.68 -29.81 -40.80
C LEU A 387 11.17 -30.54 -42.05
N ASN A 388 12.02 -31.56 -41.91
CA ASN A 388 12.57 -32.37 -43.01
C ASN A 388 11.86 -33.73 -43.17
N LYS A 389 10.75 -33.96 -42.46
CA LYS A 389 9.82 -35.07 -42.64
C LYS A 389 8.45 -34.49 -42.96
#